data_AF-A0A966VBM8-F1
#
_entry.id   AF-A0A966VBM8-F1
#
_cell.length_a   1.000
_cell.length_b   1.000
_cell.length_c   1.000
_cell.angle_alpha   90.00
_cell.angle_beta   90.00
_cell.angle_gamma   90.00
#
_symmetry.space_group_name_H-M   'P 1'
#
loop_
_entity.id
_entity.type
_entity.pdbx_description
1 polymer ?
#
loop_
_entity_poly.entity_id
_entity_poly.type
_entity_poly.pdbx_seq_one_letter_code
_entity_poly.pdbx_strand_id
1 'polypeptide(L)'
;MSEIFASTRDMIEAYEHGLVGSYCDPAATEKLLASLPLPLFGNTLAGAGEGQLSLAFKAVVAFEKSAGRKPYDEAQTTGDCVSHGVRGAADQARANDPDLKTTEDWVDRTATEPLYGARGHGGEGASCSEIVGWAHKTGGLMLRKNHTELSLDLSIYNARIGIGWGSRGVPANVTSAAAKHRIGTISLVTTWQQARDCIASGYGLVCCSSVGFNSQRNSEGMLFPKGTWHHAMHWSAADDTRSGDCRFLVQNSWGYTWVSGPKVHDQPEGSFWISQDVAQRMIGYGGTYAVSNVDGFPKRELKDWGAKEVLG
;
A
#
# COMPACT_ATOMS: atom_id res chain seq x y z
N MET A 1 10.58 -5.37 -21.96
CA MET A 1 10.58 -3.90 -21.71
C MET A 1 9.29 -3.56 -20.99
N SER A 2 9.27 -2.56 -20.12
CA SER A 2 8.02 -2.14 -19.47
C SER A 2 7.07 -1.46 -20.46
N GLU A 3 5.79 -1.80 -20.38
CA GLU A 3 4.69 -1.32 -21.19
C GLU A 3 3.91 -0.21 -20.48
N ILE A 4 3.26 0.64 -21.27
CA ILE A 4 2.30 1.64 -20.77
C ILE A 4 0.90 1.21 -21.21
N PHE A 5 0.02 1.01 -20.25
CA PHE A 5 -1.39 0.68 -20.49
C PHE A 5 -2.18 1.97 -20.77
N ALA A 6 -2.94 1.97 -21.86
CA ALA A 6 -3.73 3.12 -22.27
C ALA A 6 -5.06 3.24 -21.49
N SER A 7 -5.51 2.15 -20.88
CA SER A 7 -6.74 2.09 -20.10
C SER A 7 -6.66 1.07 -18.97
N THR A 8 -7.59 1.18 -18.00
CA THR A 8 -7.81 0.16 -16.96
C THR A 8 -8.06 -1.22 -17.56
N ARG A 9 -8.76 -1.29 -18.70
CA ARG A 9 -9.05 -2.56 -19.39
C ARG A 9 -7.76 -3.23 -19.87
N ASP A 10 -6.88 -2.50 -20.54
CA ASP A 10 -5.63 -3.06 -21.08
C ASP A 10 -4.73 -3.60 -19.96
N MET A 11 -4.68 -2.90 -18.84
CA MET A 11 -3.94 -3.34 -17.66
C MET A 11 -4.56 -4.61 -17.04
N ILE A 12 -5.88 -4.70 -16.92
CA ILE A 12 -6.55 -5.93 -16.45
C ILE A 12 -6.23 -7.10 -17.39
N GLU A 13 -6.38 -6.90 -18.70
CA GLU A 13 -6.07 -7.91 -19.72
C GLU A 13 -4.59 -8.34 -19.64
N ALA A 14 -3.68 -7.42 -19.36
CA ALA A 14 -2.26 -7.75 -19.16
C ALA A 14 -2.04 -8.67 -17.94
N TYR A 15 -2.69 -8.41 -16.80
CA TYR A 15 -2.64 -9.31 -15.64
C TYR A 15 -3.28 -10.67 -15.93
N GLU A 16 -4.41 -10.70 -16.63
CA GLU A 16 -5.07 -11.95 -17.06
C GLU A 16 -4.20 -12.78 -18.00
N HIS A 17 -3.30 -12.14 -18.76
CA HIS A 17 -2.33 -12.78 -19.64
C HIS A 17 -0.92 -12.94 -19.02
N GLY A 18 -0.80 -12.81 -17.70
CA GLY A 18 0.42 -13.20 -16.98
C GLY A 18 1.43 -12.09 -16.73
N LEU A 19 1.02 -10.82 -16.77
CA LEU A 19 1.85 -9.73 -16.26
C LEU A 19 2.24 -9.99 -14.80
N VAL A 20 3.55 -9.93 -14.54
CA VAL A 20 4.12 -10.01 -13.19
C VAL A 20 4.38 -8.59 -12.70
N GLY A 21 3.39 -7.98 -12.04
CA GLY A 21 3.53 -6.67 -11.41
C GLY A 21 4.19 -6.74 -10.04
N SER A 22 4.08 -7.88 -9.35
CA SER A 22 4.70 -8.11 -8.05
C SER A 22 5.25 -9.54 -7.94
N TYR A 23 6.33 -9.69 -7.20
CA TYR A 23 6.88 -11.00 -6.88
C TYR A 23 7.56 -11.00 -5.51
N CYS A 24 7.74 -12.18 -4.93
CA CYS A 24 8.54 -12.37 -3.73
C CYS A 24 9.92 -12.89 -4.13
N ASP A 25 10.95 -12.18 -3.71
CA ASP A 25 12.34 -12.66 -3.78
C ASP A 25 12.77 -13.08 -2.37
N PRO A 26 12.81 -14.39 -2.07
CA PRO A 26 13.15 -14.87 -0.74
C PRO A 26 14.54 -14.42 -0.27
N ALA A 27 15.52 -14.32 -1.17
CA ALA A 27 16.88 -13.93 -0.81
C ALA A 27 16.95 -12.43 -0.50
N ALA A 28 16.27 -11.59 -1.30
CA ALA A 28 16.16 -10.17 -1.00
C ALA A 28 15.38 -9.92 0.30
N THR A 29 14.31 -10.69 0.53
CA THR A 29 13.57 -10.65 1.80
C THR A 29 14.47 -11.02 2.96
N GLU A 30 15.14 -12.16 2.94
CA GLU A 30 16.05 -12.60 4.02
C GLU A 30 17.13 -11.55 4.32
N LYS A 31 17.78 -11.02 3.27
CA LYS A 31 18.77 -9.96 3.39
C LYS A 31 18.19 -8.69 4.03
N LEU A 32 16.98 -8.29 3.63
CA LEU A 32 16.31 -7.15 4.23
C LEU A 32 16.05 -7.42 5.72
N LEU A 33 15.40 -8.54 6.06
CA LEU A 33 15.07 -8.88 7.44
C LEU A 33 16.31 -8.95 8.34
N ALA A 34 17.38 -9.60 7.90
CA ALA A 34 18.63 -9.69 8.66
C ALA A 34 19.24 -8.32 9.01
N SER A 35 18.83 -7.27 8.30
CA SER A 35 19.35 -5.93 8.47
C SER A 35 18.41 -4.98 9.22
N LEU A 36 17.22 -5.43 9.62
CA LEU A 36 16.22 -4.61 10.33
C LEU A 36 16.31 -4.82 11.85
N PRO A 37 16.09 -3.76 12.66
CA PRO A 37 16.03 -3.89 14.12
C PRO A 37 14.78 -4.64 14.57
N LEU A 38 13.67 -4.51 13.83
CA LEU A 38 12.41 -5.21 14.06
C LEU A 38 11.99 -5.93 12.77
N PRO A 39 12.60 -7.09 12.45
CA PRO A 39 12.39 -7.75 11.16
C PRO A 39 10.98 -8.33 11.02
N LEU A 40 10.46 -8.95 12.08
CA LEU A 40 9.14 -9.54 12.10
C LEU A 40 8.21 -8.69 12.96
N PHE A 41 6.98 -8.52 12.51
CA PHE A 41 5.97 -7.81 13.30
C PHE A 41 5.68 -8.58 14.60
N GLY A 42 5.61 -9.92 14.54
CA GLY A 42 5.59 -10.78 15.73
C GLY A 42 4.40 -10.48 16.65
N ASN A 43 4.68 -10.19 17.92
CA ASN A 43 3.68 -9.81 18.94
C ASN A 43 3.52 -8.29 19.08
N THR A 44 4.09 -7.51 18.15
CA THR A 44 3.93 -6.05 18.14
C THR A 44 2.43 -5.73 18.05
N LEU A 45 1.93 -4.90 18.97
CA LEU A 45 0.52 -4.49 19.03
C LEU A 45 -0.49 -5.64 19.15
N ALA A 46 -0.07 -6.82 19.64
CA ALA A 46 -0.94 -8.00 19.72
C ALA A 46 -2.29 -7.69 20.41
N GLY A 47 -3.38 -8.03 19.73
CA GLY A 47 -4.75 -7.81 20.21
C GLY A 47 -5.30 -6.39 20.00
N ALA A 48 -4.51 -5.46 19.45
CA ALA A 48 -4.92 -4.05 19.31
C ALA A 48 -6.19 -3.87 18.46
N GLY A 49 -6.45 -4.76 17.50
CA GLY A 49 -7.64 -4.72 16.66
C GLY A 49 -8.70 -5.78 16.97
N GLU A 50 -8.51 -6.57 18.03
CA GLU A 50 -9.45 -7.66 18.34
C GLU A 50 -10.85 -7.13 18.68
N GLY A 51 -11.87 -7.70 18.03
CA GLY A 51 -13.26 -7.30 18.25
C GLY A 51 -13.63 -5.93 17.68
N GLN A 52 -12.78 -5.30 16.87
CA GLN A 52 -12.94 -3.91 16.44
C GLN A 52 -13.18 -3.76 14.94
N LEU A 53 -13.92 -2.71 14.59
CA LEU A 53 -13.95 -2.16 13.24
C LEU A 53 -12.91 -1.02 13.15
N SER A 54 -11.85 -1.20 12.38
CA SER A 54 -10.88 -0.17 12.06
C SER A 54 -11.06 0.32 10.63
N LEU A 55 -11.31 1.62 10.47
CA LEU A 55 -11.51 2.29 9.18
C LEU A 55 -10.37 3.29 8.90
N ALA A 56 -9.11 2.86 9.08
CA ALA A 56 -7.91 3.70 8.97
C ALA A 56 -7.83 4.50 7.65
N PHE A 57 -8.40 3.99 6.56
CA PHE A 57 -8.51 4.70 5.29
C PHE A 57 -9.24 6.05 5.37
N LYS A 58 -10.14 6.26 6.36
CA LYS A 58 -10.90 7.53 6.46
C LYS A 58 -9.99 8.72 6.70
N ALA A 59 -8.85 8.52 7.37
CA ALA A 59 -7.83 9.56 7.53
C ALA A 59 -7.21 9.96 6.18
N VAL A 60 -6.87 8.98 5.33
CA VAL A 60 -6.39 9.23 3.97
C VAL A 60 -7.46 9.95 3.15
N VAL A 61 -8.71 9.47 3.18
CA VAL A 61 -9.85 10.10 2.50
C VAL A 61 -10.03 11.56 2.93
N ALA A 62 -9.94 11.85 4.23
CA ALA A 62 -10.05 13.20 4.75
C ALA A 62 -8.90 14.09 4.27
N PHE A 63 -7.67 13.58 4.32
CA PHE A 63 -6.48 14.27 3.80
C PHE A 63 -6.63 14.62 2.32
N GLU A 64 -6.96 13.64 1.48
CA GLU A 64 -7.07 13.86 0.03
C GLU A 64 -8.18 14.86 -0.33
N LYS A 65 -9.34 14.77 0.35
CA LYS A 65 -10.43 15.74 0.16
C LYS A 65 -10.03 17.14 0.60
N SER A 66 -9.31 17.26 1.72
CA SER A 66 -8.85 18.57 2.22
C SER A 66 -7.89 19.26 1.25
N ALA A 67 -7.14 18.46 0.48
CA ALA A 67 -6.26 18.92 -0.59
C ALA A 67 -6.97 19.06 -1.96
N GLY A 68 -8.30 18.98 -2.01
CA GLY A 68 -9.09 19.15 -3.23
C GLY A 68 -9.04 17.97 -4.21
N ARG A 69 -8.56 16.80 -3.79
CA ARG A 69 -8.45 15.60 -4.62
C ARG A 69 -9.60 14.63 -4.39
N LYS A 70 -9.84 13.76 -5.38
CA LYS A 70 -10.72 12.62 -5.20
C LYS A 70 -9.92 11.45 -4.60
N PRO A 71 -10.34 10.86 -3.47
CA PRO A 71 -9.57 9.83 -2.80
C PRO A 71 -9.25 8.61 -3.68
N TYR A 72 -7.98 8.25 -3.82
CA TYR A 72 -7.48 7.12 -4.61
C TYR A 72 -7.73 7.21 -6.13
N ASP A 73 -7.69 8.41 -6.72
CA ASP A 73 -7.90 8.65 -8.16
C ASP A 73 -6.72 8.25 -9.08
N GLU A 74 -5.53 8.04 -8.53
CA GLU A 74 -4.34 7.71 -9.31
C GLU A 74 -4.27 6.20 -9.62
N ALA A 75 -4.66 5.83 -10.84
CA ALA A 75 -4.52 4.48 -11.38
C ALA A 75 -3.10 4.23 -11.90
N GLN A 76 -2.58 3.04 -11.68
CA GLN A 76 -1.33 2.59 -12.28
C GLN A 76 -1.50 2.45 -13.79
N THR A 77 -0.39 2.62 -14.51
CA THR A 77 -0.36 2.56 -15.99
C THR A 77 0.76 1.66 -16.50
N THR A 78 1.45 0.95 -15.62
CA THR A 78 2.47 -0.06 -15.93
C THR A 78 2.47 -1.12 -14.82
N GLY A 79 3.45 -2.03 -14.78
CA GLY A 79 3.60 -3.04 -13.73
C GLY A 79 4.04 -2.49 -12.36
N ASP A 80 3.78 -1.23 -12.01
CA ASP A 80 4.28 -0.55 -10.81
C ASP A 80 3.36 -0.67 -9.59
N CYS A 81 2.59 -1.76 -9.50
CA CYS A 81 1.64 -1.98 -8.40
C CYS A 81 2.28 -1.96 -7.02
N VAL A 82 3.52 -2.43 -6.88
CA VAL A 82 4.27 -2.38 -5.63
C VAL A 82 4.46 -0.94 -5.17
N SER A 83 4.79 -0.03 -6.07
CA SER A 83 4.96 1.39 -5.77
C SER A 83 3.67 2.04 -5.30
N HIS A 84 2.54 1.70 -5.95
CA HIS A 84 1.22 2.18 -5.53
C HIS A 84 0.82 1.61 -4.16
N GLY A 85 1.12 0.34 -3.88
CA GLY A 85 0.87 -0.30 -2.59
C GLY A 85 1.71 0.29 -1.46
N VAL A 86 3.00 0.51 -1.69
CA VAL A 86 3.93 1.13 -0.72
C VAL A 86 3.53 2.58 -0.45
N ARG A 87 3.17 3.36 -1.48
CA ARG A 87 2.57 4.69 -1.32
C ARG A 87 1.36 4.63 -0.40
N GLY A 88 0.38 3.77 -0.69
CA GLY A 88 -0.85 3.64 0.09
C GLY A 88 -0.58 3.34 1.56
N ALA A 89 0.33 2.40 1.83
CA ALA A 89 0.74 2.07 3.19
C ALA A 89 1.40 3.25 3.91
N ALA A 90 2.36 3.92 3.27
CA ALA A 90 3.05 5.06 3.87
C ALA A 90 2.13 6.25 4.14
N ASP A 91 1.27 6.60 3.18
CA ASP A 91 0.33 7.70 3.30
C ASP A 91 -0.75 7.38 4.35
N GLN A 92 -1.20 6.12 4.50
CA GLN A 92 -2.06 5.71 5.60
C GLN A 92 -1.39 5.88 6.97
N ALA A 93 -0.13 5.45 7.10
CA ALA A 93 0.61 5.56 8.35
C ALA A 93 0.75 7.03 8.77
N ARG A 94 1.04 7.93 7.83
CA ARG A 94 1.12 9.38 8.05
C ARG A 94 -0.23 10.00 8.39
N ALA A 95 -1.28 9.66 7.64
CA ALA A 95 -2.62 10.21 7.84
C ALA A 95 -3.20 9.91 9.23
N ASN A 96 -2.82 8.76 9.79
CA ASN A 96 -3.29 8.29 11.11
C ASN A 96 -2.30 8.61 12.24
N ASP A 97 -1.23 9.37 11.98
CA ASP A 97 -0.30 9.76 13.03
C ASP A 97 -0.83 10.99 13.81
N PRO A 98 -1.16 10.84 15.11
CA PRO A 98 -1.68 11.95 15.92
C PRO A 98 -0.63 13.01 16.24
N ASP A 99 0.66 12.66 16.16
CA ASP A 99 1.79 13.55 16.45
C ASP A 99 2.33 14.25 15.20
N LEU A 100 1.76 13.97 14.03
CA LEU A 100 2.02 14.74 12.82
C LEU A 100 1.32 16.11 12.92
N LYS A 101 1.91 16.99 13.73
CA LYS A 101 1.34 18.30 14.11
C LYS A 101 1.62 19.41 13.10
N THR A 102 2.42 19.16 12.07
CA THR A 102 2.75 20.15 11.03
C THR A 102 2.57 19.57 9.63
N THR A 103 1.72 20.24 8.86
CA THR A 103 1.39 19.94 7.47
C THR A 103 2.47 20.35 6.48
N GLU A 104 3.61 20.93 6.90
CA GLU A 104 4.61 21.45 5.95
C GLU A 104 5.38 20.35 5.18
N ASP A 105 5.61 19.18 5.80
CA ASP A 105 6.40 18.10 5.20
C ASP A 105 5.57 17.03 4.47
N TRP A 106 4.27 16.95 4.74
CA TRP A 106 3.33 16.04 4.04
C TRP A 106 2.10 16.82 3.56
N VAL A 107 2.35 17.80 2.69
CA VAL A 107 1.32 18.62 2.03
C VAL A 107 0.60 17.87 0.90
N ASP A 108 1.17 16.77 0.42
CA ASP A 108 0.61 16.00 -0.70
C ASP A 108 0.85 14.50 -0.51
N ARG A 109 0.13 13.66 -1.27
CA ARG A 109 0.34 12.22 -1.30
C ARG A 109 1.75 11.89 -1.81
N THR A 110 2.18 10.67 -1.53
CA THR A 110 3.49 10.20 -1.99
C THR A 110 3.47 9.89 -3.50
N ALA A 111 4.54 10.24 -4.22
CA ALA A 111 4.76 9.91 -5.63
C ALA A 111 5.32 8.48 -5.78
N THR A 112 4.93 7.78 -6.85
CA THR A 112 5.26 6.36 -7.09
C THR A 112 6.49 6.13 -7.96
N GLU A 113 6.91 7.13 -8.74
CA GLU A 113 7.95 7.00 -9.74
C GLU A 113 9.33 6.71 -9.14
N PRO A 114 9.76 7.38 -8.05
CA PRO A 114 11.01 7.01 -7.37
C PRO A 114 10.96 5.58 -6.81
N LEU A 115 9.82 5.18 -6.23
CA LEU A 115 9.62 3.82 -5.74
C LEU A 115 9.75 2.80 -6.88
N TYR A 116 9.11 3.04 -8.03
CA TYR A 116 9.21 2.12 -9.16
C TYR A 116 10.60 2.10 -9.80
N GLY A 117 11.27 3.26 -9.81
CA GLY A 117 12.64 3.41 -10.29
C GLY A 117 13.68 2.66 -9.45
N ALA A 118 13.35 2.33 -8.20
CA ALA A 118 14.25 1.62 -7.28
C ALA A 118 14.27 0.10 -7.48
N ARG A 119 13.49 -0.47 -8.41
CA ARG A 119 13.32 -1.92 -8.57
C ARG A 119 14.56 -2.72 -9.03
N GLY A 120 15.63 -2.04 -9.45
CA GLY A 120 16.91 -2.68 -9.80
C GLY A 120 16.96 -3.43 -11.15
N HIS A 121 15.91 -3.36 -11.97
CA HIS A 121 15.90 -3.96 -13.31
C HIS A 121 15.06 -3.18 -14.34
N GLY A 122 15.28 -3.44 -15.63
CA GLY A 122 14.54 -2.81 -16.74
C GLY A 122 13.22 -3.49 -17.14
N GLY A 123 12.87 -4.61 -16.50
CA GLY A 123 11.61 -5.33 -16.70
C GLY A 123 10.43 -4.76 -15.91
N GLU A 124 9.29 -5.45 -16.03
CA GLU A 124 8.05 -5.18 -15.30
C GLU A 124 8.08 -5.69 -13.87
N GLY A 125 7.28 -5.05 -13.02
CA GLY A 125 7.07 -5.47 -11.65
C GLY A 125 8.22 -5.14 -10.72
N ALA A 126 8.02 -5.41 -9.44
CA ALA A 126 9.05 -5.30 -8.42
C ALA A 126 8.78 -6.28 -7.27
N SER A 127 9.75 -6.46 -6.38
CA SER A 127 9.48 -7.12 -5.10
C SER A 127 9.07 -6.11 -4.03
N CYS A 128 8.10 -6.48 -3.18
CA CYS A 128 7.73 -5.65 -2.03
C CYS A 128 8.94 -5.40 -1.12
N SER A 129 9.78 -6.42 -0.88
CA SER A 129 10.98 -6.29 -0.04
C SER A 129 11.96 -5.25 -0.58
N GLU A 130 12.23 -5.27 -1.89
CA GLU A 130 13.10 -4.29 -2.55
C GLU A 130 12.56 -2.87 -2.37
N ILE A 131 11.28 -2.64 -2.69
CA ILE A 131 10.73 -1.28 -2.69
C ILE A 131 10.54 -0.74 -1.27
N VAL A 132 9.99 -1.52 -0.33
CA VAL A 132 9.87 -1.08 1.07
C VAL A 132 11.24 -0.91 1.71
N GLY A 133 12.21 -1.77 1.38
CA GLY A 133 13.59 -1.67 1.83
C GLY A 133 14.28 -0.40 1.34
N TRP A 134 14.13 -0.07 0.05
CA TRP A 134 14.69 1.16 -0.51
C TRP A 134 14.09 2.41 0.14
N ALA A 135 12.77 2.44 0.31
CA ALA A 135 12.04 3.55 0.94
C ALA A 135 12.36 3.71 2.44
N HIS A 136 12.79 2.64 3.11
CA HIS A 136 13.21 2.68 4.50
C HIS A 136 14.71 3.03 4.65
N LYS A 137 15.58 2.46 3.83
CA LYS A 137 17.04 2.48 4.07
C LYS A 137 17.84 3.42 3.20
N THR A 138 17.44 3.59 1.94
CA THR A 138 18.30 4.19 0.91
C THR A 138 17.76 5.53 0.50
N GLY A 139 16.64 5.52 -0.23
CA GLY A 139 15.91 6.73 -0.58
C GLY A 139 14.93 7.04 0.52
N GLY A 140 13.65 7.13 0.14
CA GLY A 140 12.54 7.47 1.00
C GLY A 140 11.33 7.82 0.15
N LEU A 141 10.51 8.75 0.60
CA LEU A 141 9.26 9.11 -0.05
C LEU A 141 9.37 10.51 -0.64
N MET A 142 8.92 10.69 -1.88
CA MET A 142 8.79 12.01 -2.52
C MET A 142 7.32 12.38 -2.58
N LEU A 143 7.00 13.67 -2.54
CA LEU A 143 5.62 14.14 -2.62
C LEU A 143 5.18 14.27 -4.09
N ARG A 144 3.88 14.18 -4.32
CA ARG A 144 3.23 14.38 -5.63
C ARG A 144 3.19 15.87 -6.01
N LYS A 145 4.37 16.45 -6.28
CA LYS A 145 4.55 17.87 -6.64
C LYS A 145 5.68 18.10 -7.66
N ASN A 146 5.77 19.32 -8.17
CA ASN A 146 6.91 19.70 -9.01
C ASN A 146 8.13 20.03 -8.12
N HIS A 147 9.20 19.25 -8.27
CA HIS A 147 10.49 19.41 -7.59
C HIS A 147 11.48 20.14 -8.52
N THR A 148 11.28 21.44 -8.66
CA THR A 148 12.08 22.29 -9.56
C THR A 148 13.56 22.30 -9.18
N GLU A 149 13.86 22.16 -7.89
CA GLU A 149 15.23 22.04 -7.36
C GLU A 149 15.97 20.79 -7.85
N LEU A 150 15.23 19.77 -8.32
CA LEU A 150 15.77 18.53 -8.87
C LEU A 150 15.58 18.43 -10.39
N SER A 151 15.02 19.46 -11.04
CA SER A 151 14.56 19.38 -12.44
C SER A 151 13.64 18.17 -12.69
N LEU A 152 12.76 17.88 -11.72
CA LEU A 152 11.89 16.71 -11.72
C LEU A 152 10.45 17.11 -11.42
N ASP A 153 9.56 16.94 -12.38
CA ASP A 153 8.13 17.17 -12.15
C ASP A 153 7.42 15.85 -11.82
N LEU A 154 6.99 15.71 -10.57
CA LEU A 154 6.15 14.60 -10.11
C LEU A 154 4.70 15.04 -9.88
N SER A 155 4.30 16.29 -10.18
CA SER A 155 2.96 16.80 -9.85
C SER A 155 1.81 16.02 -10.48
N ILE A 156 2.10 15.34 -11.60
CA ILE A 156 1.20 14.41 -12.26
C ILE A 156 1.92 13.08 -12.42
N TYR A 157 1.22 11.99 -12.10
CA TYR A 157 1.77 10.65 -12.25
C TYR A 157 2.23 10.36 -13.68
N ASN A 158 3.47 9.88 -13.80
CA ASN A 158 4.09 9.51 -15.06
C ASN A 158 5.02 8.29 -14.90
N ALA A 159 4.47 7.11 -15.17
CA ALA A 159 5.19 5.83 -15.18
C ALA A 159 6.54 5.85 -15.90
N ARG A 160 6.69 6.65 -16.97
CA ARG A 160 7.93 6.68 -17.77
C ARG A 160 9.15 7.11 -16.97
N ILE A 161 8.96 7.95 -15.95
CA ILE A 161 10.03 8.38 -15.05
C ILE A 161 10.58 7.16 -14.30
N GLY A 162 9.71 6.40 -13.63
CA GLY A 162 10.10 5.18 -12.90
C GLY A 162 10.60 4.07 -13.84
N ILE A 163 10.00 3.91 -15.02
CA ILE A 163 10.48 2.97 -16.06
C ILE A 163 11.93 3.30 -16.43
N GLY A 164 12.21 4.58 -16.68
CA GLY A 164 13.53 5.05 -17.07
C GLY A 164 14.61 4.86 -16.01
N TRP A 165 14.24 4.74 -14.74
CA TRP A 165 15.18 4.54 -13.64
C TRP A 165 15.38 3.07 -13.27
N GLY A 166 14.48 2.16 -13.64
CA GLY A 166 14.48 0.77 -13.17
C GLY A 166 15.82 0.05 -13.20
N SER A 167 16.52 0.04 -14.34
CA SER A 167 17.84 -0.59 -14.47
C SER A 167 19.01 0.29 -14.01
N ARG A 168 18.82 1.62 -14.00
CA ARG A 168 19.87 2.60 -13.71
C ARG A 168 19.91 3.01 -12.23
N GLY A 169 18.85 2.70 -11.49
CA GLY A 169 18.56 3.27 -10.19
C GLY A 169 17.96 4.68 -10.28
N VAL A 170 17.32 5.09 -9.18
CA VAL A 170 16.86 6.46 -8.97
C VAL A 170 18.09 7.39 -8.91
N PRO A 171 18.09 8.55 -9.59
CA PRO A 171 19.20 9.50 -9.56
C PRO A 171 19.64 9.87 -8.13
N ALA A 172 20.95 10.08 -7.92
CA ALA A 172 21.51 10.28 -6.58
C ALA A 172 20.95 11.52 -5.86
N ASN A 173 20.70 12.62 -6.59
CA ASN A 173 20.07 13.82 -6.05
C ASN A 173 18.62 13.57 -5.62
N VAL A 174 17.86 12.82 -6.42
CA VAL A 174 16.47 12.42 -6.10
C VAL A 174 16.44 11.47 -4.91
N THR A 175 17.35 10.48 -4.87
CA THR A 175 17.50 9.56 -3.73
C THR A 175 17.82 10.32 -2.43
N SER A 176 18.73 11.31 -2.50
CA SER A 176 19.11 12.13 -1.35
C SER A 176 17.96 13.02 -0.87
N ALA A 177 17.15 13.54 -1.79
CA ALA A 177 15.94 14.30 -1.44
C ALA A 177 14.89 13.40 -0.78
N ALA A 178 14.63 12.22 -1.36
CA ALA A 178 13.69 11.24 -0.82
C ALA A 178 14.09 10.78 0.59
N ALA A 179 15.41 10.63 0.85
CA ALA A 179 15.95 10.21 2.14
C ALA A 179 15.60 11.10 3.33
N LYS A 180 15.15 12.33 3.09
CA LYS A 180 14.64 13.22 4.15
C LYS A 180 13.29 12.77 4.70
N HIS A 181 12.55 11.95 3.96
CA HIS A 181 11.20 11.49 4.31
C HIS A 181 11.09 9.97 4.19
N ARG A 182 12.00 9.25 4.85
CA ARG A 182 12.00 7.77 4.88
C ARG A 182 10.76 7.19 5.56
N ILE A 183 10.47 5.95 5.19
CA ILE A 183 9.65 5.09 6.05
C ILE A 183 10.48 4.82 7.32
N GLY A 184 9.90 5.10 8.48
CA GLY A 184 10.59 4.98 9.78
C GLY A 184 10.85 3.52 10.14
N THR A 185 9.82 2.67 10.14
CA THR A 185 9.96 1.24 10.44
C THR A 185 9.16 0.37 9.49
N ILE A 186 9.75 -0.76 9.14
CA ILE A 186 9.10 -1.83 8.37
C ILE A 186 9.30 -3.16 9.07
N SER A 187 8.28 -4.01 9.00
CA SER A 187 8.36 -5.38 9.52
C SER A 187 7.54 -6.34 8.66
N LEU A 188 8.03 -7.56 8.48
CA LEU A 188 7.27 -8.60 7.80
C LEU A 188 6.09 -9.04 8.66
N VAL A 189 4.92 -9.11 8.03
CA VAL A 189 3.68 -9.63 8.62
C VAL A 189 3.50 -11.07 8.12
N THR A 190 3.26 -11.99 9.04
CA THR A 190 3.15 -13.43 8.77
C THR A 190 1.79 -14.01 9.11
N THR A 191 0.94 -13.28 9.83
CA THR A 191 -0.42 -13.70 10.16
C THR A 191 -1.45 -12.61 9.92
N TRP A 192 -2.71 -13.01 9.68
CA TRP A 192 -3.79 -12.04 9.52
C TRP A 192 -4.06 -11.25 10.81
N GLN A 193 -3.83 -11.82 12.00
CA GLN A 193 -3.99 -11.10 13.27
C GLN A 193 -3.01 -9.92 13.36
N GLN A 194 -1.77 -10.13 12.93
CA GLN A 194 -0.77 -9.05 12.86
C GLN A 194 -1.20 -7.95 11.88
N ALA A 195 -1.79 -8.32 10.73
CA ALA A 195 -2.36 -7.36 9.79
C ALA A 195 -3.51 -6.56 10.41
N ARG A 196 -4.41 -7.22 11.15
CA ARG A 196 -5.53 -6.59 11.87
C ARG A 196 -5.00 -5.58 12.88
N ASP A 197 -4.07 -6.00 13.72
CA ASP A 197 -3.52 -5.19 14.80
C ASP A 197 -2.70 -4.00 14.27
N CYS A 198 -1.98 -4.19 13.17
CA CYS A 198 -1.29 -3.13 12.43
C CYS A 198 -2.26 -2.06 11.93
N ILE A 199 -3.34 -2.45 11.24
CA ILE A 199 -4.33 -1.52 10.68
C ILE A 199 -5.15 -0.85 11.78
N ALA A 200 -5.54 -1.58 12.82
CA ALA A 200 -6.23 -1.04 14.00
C ALA A 200 -5.41 0.01 14.75
N SER A 201 -4.09 -0.05 14.64
CA SER A 201 -3.17 0.94 15.21
C SER A 201 -2.82 2.07 14.24
N GLY A 202 -3.45 2.11 13.05
CA GLY A 202 -3.34 3.20 12.08
C GLY A 202 -2.09 3.12 11.19
N TYR A 203 -1.38 1.99 11.23
CA TYR A 203 -0.21 1.77 10.39
C TYR A 203 -0.60 1.30 8.99
N GLY A 204 0.34 1.45 8.06
CA GLY A 204 0.17 1.02 6.69
C GLY A 204 0.47 -0.45 6.51
N LEU A 205 -0.22 -1.11 5.58
CA LEU A 205 0.10 -2.46 5.16
C LEU A 205 0.13 -2.54 3.63
N VAL A 206 1.22 -3.09 3.09
CA VAL A 206 1.34 -3.45 1.68
C VAL A 206 1.49 -4.96 1.56
N CYS A 207 0.83 -5.58 0.58
CA CYS A 207 0.84 -7.01 0.37
C CYS A 207 1.10 -7.33 -1.11
N CYS A 208 2.27 -7.92 -1.40
CA CYS A 208 2.51 -8.65 -2.65
C CYS A 208 1.93 -10.05 -2.53
N SER A 209 1.10 -10.47 -3.50
CA SER A 209 0.54 -11.82 -3.55
C SER A 209 0.33 -12.29 -4.99
N SER A 210 -0.03 -13.56 -5.16
CA SER A 210 -0.47 -14.11 -6.45
C SER A 210 -1.99 -14.29 -6.54
N VAL A 211 -2.77 -13.83 -5.55
CA VAL A 211 -4.22 -14.08 -5.50
C VAL A 211 -4.95 -13.07 -6.39
N GLY A 212 -5.62 -13.58 -7.44
CA GLY A 212 -6.53 -12.78 -8.26
C GLY A 212 -7.95 -12.76 -7.72
N PHE A 213 -8.79 -11.84 -8.19
CA PHE A 213 -10.18 -11.67 -7.75
C PHE A 213 -11.15 -11.54 -8.93
N ASN A 214 -12.44 -11.77 -8.67
CA ASN A 214 -13.48 -11.30 -9.58
C ASN A 214 -13.59 -9.75 -9.54
N SER A 215 -14.43 -9.15 -10.39
CA SER A 215 -14.60 -7.68 -10.47
C SER A 215 -16.00 -7.21 -10.03
N GLN A 216 -16.77 -8.07 -9.35
CA GLN A 216 -18.12 -7.77 -8.87
C GLN A 216 -18.23 -8.12 -7.38
N ARG A 217 -18.39 -7.09 -6.54
CA ARG A 217 -18.59 -7.24 -5.09
C ARG A 217 -19.92 -7.92 -4.80
N ASN A 218 -19.94 -8.75 -3.75
CA ASN A 218 -21.18 -9.24 -3.17
C ASN A 218 -21.87 -8.13 -2.34
N SER A 219 -23.03 -8.43 -1.74
CA SER A 219 -23.80 -7.50 -0.89
C SER A 219 -23.03 -6.93 0.30
N GLU A 220 -21.96 -7.58 0.73
CA GLU A 220 -21.11 -7.16 1.84
C GLU A 220 -19.83 -6.43 1.36
N GLY A 221 -19.77 -6.02 0.10
CA GLY A 221 -18.62 -5.31 -0.45
C GLY A 221 -17.38 -6.17 -0.68
N MET A 222 -17.51 -7.50 -0.63
CA MET A 222 -16.40 -8.45 -0.75
C MET A 222 -16.19 -8.94 -2.18
N LEU A 223 -14.93 -9.21 -2.53
CA LEU A 223 -14.58 -10.02 -3.70
C LEU A 223 -14.06 -11.39 -3.27
N PHE A 224 -14.24 -12.37 -4.17
CA PHE A 224 -13.78 -13.73 -3.94
C PHE A 224 -12.63 -14.06 -4.89
N PRO A 225 -11.66 -14.89 -4.44
CA PRO A 225 -10.52 -15.26 -5.27
C PRO A 225 -10.95 -15.87 -6.61
N LYS A 226 -10.38 -15.36 -7.69
CA LYS A 226 -10.55 -15.87 -9.05
C LYS A 226 -9.29 -15.58 -9.87
N GLY A 227 -8.70 -16.63 -10.44
CA GLY A 227 -7.48 -16.50 -11.23
C GLY A 227 -6.24 -16.17 -10.38
N THR A 228 -5.19 -15.74 -11.05
CA THR A 228 -3.88 -15.45 -10.48
C THR A 228 -3.45 -14.06 -10.91
N TRP A 229 -3.15 -13.19 -9.95
CA TRP A 229 -2.57 -11.86 -10.20
C TRP A 229 -1.29 -11.75 -9.40
N HIS A 230 -0.16 -11.69 -10.08
CA HIS A 230 1.12 -11.33 -9.46
C HIS A 230 1.12 -9.83 -9.19
N HIS A 231 0.47 -9.42 -8.10
CA HIS A 231 0.05 -8.05 -7.88
C HIS A 231 0.27 -7.62 -6.42
N ALA A 232 0.43 -6.31 -6.20
CA ALA A 232 0.63 -5.74 -4.88
C ALA A 232 -0.46 -4.72 -4.58
N MET A 233 -1.06 -4.81 -3.39
CA MET A 233 -2.16 -3.97 -2.97
C MET A 233 -1.93 -3.44 -1.56
N HIS A 234 -2.57 -2.31 -1.25
CA HIS A 234 -2.57 -1.72 0.08
C HIS A 234 -3.80 -2.17 0.86
N TRP A 235 -3.65 -2.55 2.13
CA TRP A 235 -4.79 -2.88 3.00
C TRP A 235 -5.07 -1.75 3.98
N SER A 236 -6.33 -1.30 4.04
CA SER A 236 -6.67 0.00 4.57
C SER A 236 -7.78 0.02 5.63
N ALA A 237 -8.36 -1.14 5.93
CA ALA A 237 -9.32 -1.33 7.01
C ALA A 237 -9.31 -2.79 7.49
N ALA A 238 -9.78 -3.01 8.72
CA ALA A 238 -10.03 -4.33 9.27
C ALA A 238 -11.38 -4.34 10.00
N ASP A 239 -12.17 -5.39 9.84
CA ASP A 239 -13.41 -5.62 10.58
C ASP A 239 -13.29 -6.96 11.29
N ASP A 240 -13.03 -6.94 12.60
CA ASP A 240 -12.96 -8.12 13.47
C ASP A 240 -14.12 -8.17 14.47
N THR A 241 -15.23 -7.50 14.14
CA THR A 241 -16.39 -7.38 15.04
C THR A 241 -17.22 -8.67 15.08
N ARG A 242 -17.01 -9.56 14.09
CA ARG A 242 -17.68 -10.84 13.95
C ARG A 242 -16.72 -11.97 14.30
N SER A 243 -17.04 -12.70 15.36
CA SER A 243 -16.22 -13.83 15.80
C SER A 243 -16.03 -14.86 14.68
N GLY A 244 -14.77 -15.11 14.33
CA GLY A 244 -14.39 -16.07 13.28
C GLY A 244 -14.53 -15.55 11.84
N ASP A 245 -14.89 -14.28 11.64
CA ASP A 245 -15.06 -13.65 10.33
C ASP A 245 -14.37 -12.29 10.30
N CYS A 246 -13.05 -12.27 10.58
CA CYS A 246 -12.25 -11.07 10.38
C CYS A 246 -12.15 -10.77 8.89
N ARG A 247 -12.29 -9.51 8.52
CA ARG A 247 -12.24 -9.05 7.12
C ARG A 247 -11.28 -7.89 6.95
N PHE A 248 -10.70 -7.78 5.78
CA PHE A 248 -9.75 -6.72 5.43
C PHE A 248 -10.20 -5.98 4.19
N LEU A 249 -10.13 -4.65 4.24
CA LEU A 249 -10.36 -3.83 3.06
C LEU A 249 -9.06 -3.69 2.28
N VAL A 250 -9.12 -4.03 1.00
CA VAL A 250 -8.02 -3.95 0.05
C VAL A 250 -8.28 -2.81 -0.91
N GLN A 251 -7.32 -1.90 -1.02
CA GLN A 251 -7.29 -0.85 -2.03
C GLN A 251 -6.43 -1.29 -3.21
N ASN A 252 -7.06 -1.45 -4.36
CA ASN A 252 -6.36 -1.73 -5.61
C ASN A 252 -5.95 -0.41 -6.31
N SER A 253 -4.96 -0.47 -7.19
CA SER A 253 -4.40 0.65 -7.94
C SER A 253 -4.89 0.72 -9.39
N TRP A 254 -6.04 0.14 -9.69
CA TRP A 254 -6.57 -0.01 -11.05
C TRP A 254 -7.60 1.07 -11.45
N GLY A 255 -7.71 2.13 -10.64
CA GLY A 255 -8.69 3.20 -10.80
C GLY A 255 -10.05 2.86 -10.21
N TYR A 256 -11.10 3.58 -10.59
CA TYR A 256 -12.42 3.44 -9.96
C TYR A 256 -13.32 2.42 -10.65
N THR A 257 -13.10 2.16 -11.93
CA THR A 257 -14.05 1.43 -12.78
C THR A 257 -13.71 -0.05 -12.93
N TRP A 258 -12.60 -0.53 -12.35
CA TRP A 258 -12.20 -1.94 -12.45
C TRP A 258 -13.13 -2.88 -11.66
N VAL A 259 -13.82 -2.37 -10.64
CA VAL A 259 -14.67 -3.15 -9.74
C VAL A 259 -16.06 -2.50 -9.60
N SER A 260 -17.09 -3.34 -9.62
CA SER A 260 -18.50 -2.95 -9.49
C SER A 260 -19.17 -3.63 -8.29
N GLY A 261 -20.45 -3.33 -8.05
CA GLY A 261 -21.23 -3.90 -6.95
C GLY A 261 -21.24 -3.02 -5.69
N PRO A 262 -22.05 -3.41 -4.69
CA PRO A 262 -22.29 -2.57 -3.52
C PRO A 262 -21.04 -2.42 -2.64
N LYS A 263 -21.09 -1.44 -1.76
CA LYS A 263 -20.02 -1.03 -0.85
C LYS A 263 -20.56 -1.01 0.57
N VAL A 264 -19.71 -1.32 1.55
CA VAL A 264 -20.03 -1.24 2.98
C VAL A 264 -19.05 -0.31 3.69
N HIS A 265 -19.44 0.20 4.86
CA HIS A 265 -18.60 1.05 5.72
C HIS A 265 -17.97 2.27 5.01
N ASP A 266 -18.67 2.83 4.02
CA ASP A 266 -18.18 3.93 3.18
C ASP A 266 -16.82 3.67 2.50
N GLN A 267 -16.52 2.40 2.19
CA GLN A 267 -15.26 2.04 1.54
C GLN A 267 -15.03 2.90 0.25
N PRO A 268 -13.78 3.31 -0.02
CA PRO A 268 -13.44 4.14 -1.16
C PRO A 268 -13.66 3.41 -2.49
N GLU A 269 -13.73 4.17 -3.57
CA GLU A 269 -13.80 3.58 -4.91
C GLU A 269 -12.56 2.74 -5.23
N GLY A 270 -12.72 1.71 -6.06
CA GLY A 270 -11.62 0.80 -6.41
C GLY A 270 -11.20 -0.18 -5.32
N SER A 271 -11.95 -0.26 -4.21
CA SER A 271 -11.66 -1.14 -3.07
C SER A 271 -12.60 -2.35 -2.97
N PHE A 272 -12.23 -3.34 -2.16
CA PHE A 272 -13.03 -4.51 -1.85
C PHE A 272 -12.61 -5.16 -0.54
N TRP A 273 -13.53 -5.86 0.11
CA TRP A 273 -13.23 -6.65 1.31
C TRP A 273 -12.82 -8.09 0.96
N ILE A 274 -11.96 -8.67 1.78
CA ILE A 274 -11.55 -10.09 1.73
C ILE A 274 -11.71 -10.74 3.12
N SER A 275 -11.93 -12.04 3.17
CA SER A 275 -11.97 -12.79 4.44
C SER A 275 -10.57 -13.04 5.01
N GLN A 276 -10.49 -13.34 6.31
CA GLN A 276 -9.25 -13.70 7.00
C GLN A 276 -8.51 -14.88 6.35
N ASP A 277 -9.22 -15.86 5.78
CA ASP A 277 -8.59 -17.01 5.12
C ASP A 277 -7.88 -16.58 3.84
N VAL A 278 -8.51 -15.68 3.07
CA VAL A 278 -7.90 -15.09 1.87
C VAL A 278 -6.72 -14.21 2.27
N ALA A 279 -6.87 -13.39 3.30
CA ALA A 279 -5.80 -12.56 3.84
C ALA A 279 -4.60 -13.42 4.27
N GLN A 280 -4.83 -14.51 5.01
CA GLN A 280 -3.77 -15.43 5.44
C GLN A 280 -3.07 -16.09 4.25
N ARG A 281 -3.84 -16.49 3.21
CA ARG A 281 -3.27 -17.01 1.96
C ARG A 281 -2.39 -15.98 1.25
N MET A 282 -2.84 -14.73 1.16
CA MET A 282 -2.06 -13.65 0.54
C MET A 282 -0.79 -13.35 1.33
N ILE A 283 -0.88 -13.29 2.66
CA ILE A 283 0.27 -13.13 3.57
C ILE A 283 1.27 -14.28 3.42
N GLY A 284 0.79 -15.51 3.26
CA GLY A 284 1.60 -16.70 3.04
C GLY A 284 2.45 -16.66 1.76
N TYR A 285 2.20 -15.72 0.84
CA TYR A 285 3.07 -15.49 -0.32
C TYR A 285 4.44 -14.90 0.09
N GLY A 286 4.54 -14.28 1.27
CA GLY A 286 5.81 -13.83 1.86
C GLY A 286 6.23 -12.41 1.51
N GLY A 287 5.30 -11.56 1.07
CA GLY A 287 5.56 -10.19 0.61
C GLY A 287 4.71 -9.14 1.30
N THR A 288 4.28 -9.37 2.55
CA THR A 288 3.43 -8.45 3.30
C THR A 288 4.23 -7.70 4.35
N TYR A 289 4.23 -6.37 4.28
CA TYR A 289 5.00 -5.51 5.18
C TYR A 289 4.11 -4.48 5.87
N ALA A 290 4.23 -4.42 7.20
CA ALA A 290 3.75 -3.31 8.01
C ALA A 290 4.69 -2.11 7.81
N VAL A 291 4.11 -0.92 7.72
CA VAL A 291 4.80 0.34 7.43
C VAL A 291 4.44 1.39 8.48
N SER A 292 5.46 1.94 9.12
CA SER A 292 5.36 3.04 10.08
C SER A 292 6.17 4.25 9.60
N ASN A 293 5.64 5.45 9.78
CA ASN A 293 6.33 6.70 9.49
C ASN A 293 7.24 7.17 10.65
N VAL A 294 7.34 6.40 11.74
CA VAL A 294 8.20 6.66 12.91
C VAL A 294 9.03 5.42 13.25
N ASP A 295 9.95 5.57 14.21
CA ASP A 295 10.70 4.44 14.75
C ASP A 295 9.79 3.53 15.60
N GLY A 296 9.75 2.24 15.23
CA GLY A 296 8.87 1.24 15.80
C GLY A 296 7.39 1.41 15.40
N PHE A 297 6.56 0.74 16.18
CA PHE A 297 5.09 0.81 16.10
C PHE A 297 4.51 1.19 17.46
N PRO A 298 4.78 2.41 17.97
CA PRO A 298 4.18 2.88 19.21
C PRO A 298 2.65 2.80 19.15
N LYS A 299 2.01 2.49 20.27
CA LYS A 299 0.54 2.49 20.32
C LYS A 299 0.01 3.90 20.01
N ARG A 300 -0.93 4.00 19.07
CA ARG A 300 -1.59 5.26 18.69
C ARG A 300 -3.01 5.30 19.21
N GLU A 301 -3.43 6.48 19.66
CA GLU A 301 -4.85 6.77 19.82
C GLU A 301 -5.37 7.34 18.51
N LEU A 302 -6.13 6.53 17.77
CA LEU A 302 -6.70 6.95 16.51
C LEU A 302 -7.95 7.80 16.73
N LYS A 303 -8.18 8.74 15.81
CA LYS A 303 -9.47 9.39 15.69
C LYS A 303 -10.55 8.33 15.43
N ASP A 304 -11.65 8.41 16.19
CA ASP A 304 -12.82 7.59 15.92
C ASP A 304 -13.48 8.06 14.63
N TRP A 305 -13.47 7.18 13.63
CA TRP A 305 -13.98 7.42 12.29
C TRP A 305 -15.44 6.96 12.12
N GLY A 306 -16.19 6.89 13.23
CA GLY A 306 -17.56 6.38 13.29
C GLY A 306 -17.62 4.86 13.47
N ALA A 307 -16.51 4.22 13.85
CA ALA A 307 -16.46 2.79 14.07
C ALA A 307 -17.37 2.36 15.23
N LYS A 308 -17.44 3.19 16.28
CA LYS A 308 -18.32 2.94 17.43
C LYS A 308 -19.80 3.14 17.12
N GLU A 309 -20.13 3.98 16.14
CA GLU A 309 -21.51 4.22 15.70
C GLU A 309 -22.07 3.07 14.85
N VAL A 310 -21.20 2.40 14.07
CA VAL A 310 -21.58 1.20 13.28
C VAL A 310 -21.89 0.00 14.18
N LEU A 311 -21.33 -0.03 15.39
CA LEU A 311 -21.50 -1.09 16.39
C LEU A 311 -22.63 -0.83 17.39
N GLY A 312 -23.31 0.32 17.29
CA GLY A 312 -24.41 0.76 18.16
C GLY A 312 -25.78 0.35 17.66
#